data_AF-A0A1Y6K7F8-F1
#
_entry.id   AF-A0A1Y6K7F8-F1
#
_cell.length_a   1.000
_cell.length_b   1.000
_cell.length_c   1.000
_cell.angle_alpha   90.00
_cell.angle_beta   90.00
_cell.angle_gamma   90.00
#
_symmetry.space_group_name_H-M   'P 1'
#
loop_
_entity.id
_entity.type
_entity.pdbx_description
1 polymer ?
#
loop_
_entity_poly.entity_id
_entity_poly.type
_entity_poly.pdbx_seq_one_letter_code
_entity_poly.pdbx_strand_id
1 'polypeptide(L)' 'MDYRHVFATNLRRFRTEKGYSQEALAHEAGVNRTYMSKLEKGGSFVGLELMVKLAKVLEVEPADFLQVPSRRSRRS' A
#
# COMPACT_ATOMS: atom_id res chain seq x y z
N MET A 1 -8.13 -15.03 -5.47
CA MET A 1 -7.31 -14.14 -4.63
C MET A 1 -7.89 -12.75 -4.70
N ASP A 2 -7.99 -12.04 -3.57
CA ASP A 2 -8.45 -10.66 -3.55
C ASP A 2 -7.24 -9.71 -3.60
N TYR A 3 -6.97 -9.12 -4.78
CA TYR A 3 -5.85 -8.20 -4.98
C TYR A 3 -5.97 -6.91 -4.17
N ARG A 4 -7.16 -6.55 -3.66
CA ARG A 4 -7.29 -5.42 -2.74
C ARG A 4 -6.58 -5.70 -1.42
N HIS A 5 -6.65 -6.93 -0.94
CA HIS A 5 -5.95 -7.34 0.28
C HIS A 5 -4.44 -7.44 0.06
N VAL A 6 -4.00 -7.87 -1.14
CA VAL A 6 -2.58 -7.87 -1.53
C VAL A 6 -2.05 -6.43 -1.55
N PHE A 7 -2.74 -5.53 -2.24
CA PHE A 7 -2.44 -4.10 -2.28
C PHE A 7 -2.38 -3.49 -0.89
N ALA A 8 -3.41 -3.71 -0.06
CA ALA A 8 -3.49 -3.19 1.30
C ALA A 8 -2.31 -3.63 2.17
N THR A 9 -1.93 -4.90 2.06
CA THR A 9 -0.82 -5.50 2.81
C THR A 9 0.52 -4.87 2.39
N ASN A 10 0.77 -4.77 1.08
CA ASN A 10 2.00 -4.19 0.56
C ASN A 10 2.08 -2.69 0.81
N LEU A 11 0.99 -1.94 0.66
CA LEU A 11 0.91 -0.52 0.99
C LEU A 11 1.31 -0.28 2.45
N ARG A 12 0.72 -1.03 3.38
CA ARG A 12 1.07 -0.94 4.80
C ARG A 12 2.54 -1.27 5.03
N ARG A 13 3.06 -2.32 4.39
CA ARG A 13 4.48 -2.73 4.50
C ARG A 13 5.40 -1.59 4.08
N PHE A 14 5.26 -1.12 2.84
CA PHE A 14 6.10 -0.05 2.29
C PHE A 14 5.99 1.25 3.07
N ARG A 15 4.76 1.62 3.50
CA ARG A 15 4.56 2.79 4.35
C ARG A 15 5.37 2.68 5.65
N THR A 16 5.32 1.53 6.32
CA THR A 16 6.07 1.33 7.57
C THR A 16 7.58 1.25 7.37
N GLU A 17 8.04 0.65 6.28
CA GLU A 17 9.48 0.57 5.93
C GLU A 17 10.06 1.96 5.65
N LYS A 18 9.26 2.85 5.04
CA LYS A 18 9.63 4.26 4.81
C LYS A 18 9.36 5.18 6.01
N GLY A 19 8.87 4.66 7.13
CA GLY A 19 8.66 5.43 8.36
C GLY A 19 7.47 6.41 8.33
N TYR A 20 6.57 6.30 7.35
CA TYR A 20 5.43 7.19 7.23
C TYR A 20 4.30 6.81 8.20
N SER A 21 3.66 7.81 8.82
CA SER A 21 2.34 7.63 9.42
C SER A 21 1.26 7.56 8.32
N GLN A 22 0.06 7.04 8.63
CA GLN A 22 -1.06 7.07 7.68
C GLN A 22 -1.43 8.50 7.28
N GLU A 23 -1.31 9.44 8.22
CA GLU A 23 -1.63 10.85 7.98
C GLU A 23 -0.60 11.52 7.07
N ALA A 24 0.70 11.28 7.33
CA ALA A 24 1.77 11.80 6.49
C ALA A 24 1.69 11.25 5.06
N LEU A 25 1.52 9.94 4.88
CA LEU A 25 1.37 9.36 3.54
C LEU A 25 0.10 9.87 2.84
N ALA A 26 -1.02 10.03 3.56
CA ALA A 26 -2.25 10.55 2.98
C ALA A 26 -2.06 11.99 2.49
N HIS A 27 -1.37 12.83 3.27
CA HIS A 27 -1.01 14.20 2.89
C HIS A 27 -0.17 14.22 1.61
N GLU A 28 0.94 13.48 1.57
CA GLU A 28 1.81 13.39 0.38
C GLU A 28 1.06 12.83 -0.84
N ALA A 29 0.19 11.84 -0.62
CA ALA A 29 -0.66 11.25 -1.64
C ALA A 29 -1.87 12.12 -2.02
N GLY A 30 -2.10 13.27 -1.37
CA GLY A 30 -3.23 14.17 -1.64
C GLY A 30 -4.59 13.51 -1.45
N VAL A 31 -4.69 12.60 -0.48
CA VAL A 31 -5.94 11.94 -0.09
C VAL A 31 -6.21 12.15 1.40
N ASN A 32 -7.43 11.91 1.86
CA ASN A 32 -7.69 12.01 3.29
C ASN A 32 -7.17 10.77 4.05
N ARG A 33 -6.79 10.98 5.32
CA ARG A 33 -6.30 9.92 6.23
C ARG A 33 -7.29 8.76 6.38
N THR A 34 -8.59 9.05 6.40
CA THR A 34 -9.64 8.02 6.53
C THR A 34 -9.66 7.06 5.35
N TYR A 35 -9.45 7.57 4.14
CA TYR A 35 -9.37 6.80 2.90
C TYR A 35 -8.08 6.00 2.86
N MET A 36 -6.94 6.59 3.26
CA MET A 36 -5.70 5.83 3.47
C MET A 36 -5.91 4.66 4.45
N SER A 37 -6.59 4.88 5.57
CA SER A 37 -6.91 3.83 6.53
C SER A 37 -7.82 2.74 5.94
N LYS A 38 -8.79 3.11 5.10
CA LYS A 38 -9.66 2.15 4.39
C LYS A 38 -8.89 1.34 3.36
N LEU A 39 -7.96 1.97 2.63
CA LEU A 39 -7.09 1.31 1.66
C LEU A 39 -6.21 0.25 2.34
N GLU A 40 -5.57 0.58 3.47
CA GLU A 40 -4.74 -0.38 4.23
C GLU A 40 -5.52 -1.52 4.88
N LYS A 41 -6.86 -1.42 4.92
CA LYS A 41 -7.76 -2.49 5.38
C LYS A 41 -8.39 -3.28 4.23
N GLY A 42 -8.05 -2.98 2.97
CA GLY A 42 -8.69 -3.59 1.80
C GLY A 42 -10.16 -3.19 1.60
N GLY A 43 -10.64 -2.16 2.30
CA GLY A 43 -12.04 -1.71 2.30
C GLY A 43 -12.39 -0.75 1.16
N SER A 44 -11.44 -0.46 0.27
CA SER A 44 -11.68 0.38 -0.91
C SER A 44 -10.82 -0.05 -2.10
N PHE A 45 -11.20 0.42 -3.29
CA PHE A 45 -10.42 0.26 -4.51
C PHE A 45 -9.42 1.42 -4.64
N VAL A 46 -8.23 1.10 -5.13
CA VAL A 46 -7.22 2.09 -5.50
C VAL A 46 -7.29 2.31 -7.02
N GLY A 47 -7.28 3.57 -7.45
CA GLY A 47 -7.13 3.93 -8.86
C GLY A 47 -5.66 3.87 -9.29
N LEU A 48 -5.40 3.63 -10.58
CA LEU A 48 -4.03 3.55 -11.11
C LEU A 48 -3.21 4.82 -10.85
N GLU A 49 -3.81 6.00 -10.99
CA GLU A 49 -3.13 7.28 -10.76
C GLU A 49 -2.68 7.42 -9.30
N LEU A 50 -3.56 7.09 -8.35
CA LEU A 50 -3.21 7.10 -6.93
C LEU A 50 -2.15 6.03 -6.62
N MET A 51 -2.24 4.84 -7.21
CA MET A 51 -1.22 3.80 -7.03
C MET A 51 0.16 4.28 -7.48
N VAL A 52 0.24 4.94 -8.64
CA VAL A 52 1.48 5.55 -9.14
C VAL A 52 1.98 6.65 -8.22
N LYS A 53 1.08 7.49 -7.70
CA LYS A 53 1.45 8.54 -6.74
C LYS A 53 2.01 7.97 -5.44
N LEU A 54 1.37 6.94 -4.89
CA LEU A 54 1.85 6.24 -3.70
C LEU A 54 3.20 5.57 -3.93
N ALA A 55 3.38 4.92 -5.09
CA ALA A 55 4.66 4.34 -5.49
C ALA A 55 5.78 5.38 -5.50
N LYS A 56 5.54 6.57 -6.07
CA LYS A 56 6.52 7.67 -6.08
C LYS A 56 6.89 8.13 -4.67
N VAL A 57 5.91 8.36 -3.79
CA VAL A 57 6.16 8.80 -2.41
C VAL A 57 6.91 7.73 -1.61
N LEU A 58 6.60 6.45 -1.85
CA LEU A 58 7.19 5.33 -1.16
C LEU A 58 8.45 4.77 -1.85
N GLU A 59 8.91 5.40 -2.93
CA GLU A 59 10.07 4.99 -3.74
C GLU A 59 10.08 3.49 -4.08
N VAL A 60 8.94 2.99 -4.57
CA VAL A 60 8.75 1.61 -5.06
C VAL A 60 8.14 1.62 -6.46
N GLU A 61 8.17 0.49 -7.15
CA GLU A 61 7.45 0.36 -8.42
C GLU A 61 5.95 0.13 -8.18
N PRO A 62 5.04 0.67 -9.03
CA PRO A 62 3.60 0.42 -8.87
C PRO A 62 3.23 -1.07 -8.87
N ALA A 63 3.99 -1.89 -9.59
CA ALA A 63 3.80 -3.34 -9.64
C ALA A 63 4.07 -4.02 -8.28
N ASP A 64 4.90 -3.41 -7.43
CA ASP A 64 5.25 -3.98 -6.12
C ASP A 64 4.06 -4.07 -5.18
N PHE A 65 3.06 -3.19 -5.33
CA PHE A 65 1.82 -3.29 -4.56
C PHE A 65 1.02 -4.55 -4.88
N LEU A 66 1.19 -5.13 -6.07
CA LEU A 66 0.42 -6.29 -6.53
C LEU A 66 1.17 -7.61 -6.38
N GLN A 67 2.42 -7.57 -5.90
CA GLN A 67 3.20 -8.77 -5.62
C GLN A 67 2.56 -9.56 -4.49
N VAL A 68 2.09 -10.77 -4.80
CA VAL A 68 1.59 -11.69 -3.79
C VAL A 68 2.77 -12.07 -2.90
N PRO A 69 2.73 -11.82 -1.58
CA PRO A 69 3.79 -12.28 -0.69
C PRO A 69 3.89 -13.80 -0.85
N SER A 70 5.00 -14.29 -1.40
CA SER A 70 5.27 -15.72 -1.41
C SER A 70 5.11 -16.19 0.03
N ARG A 71 4.25 -17.19 0.29
CA ARG A 71 4.22 -17.86 1.59
C ARG A 71 5.68 -18.20 1.89
N ARG A 72 6.33 -17.45 2.78
CA ARG A 72 7.69 -17.78 3.20
C ARG A 72 7.59 -19.23 3.60
N SER A 73 8.31 -20.09 2.87
CA SER A 73 8.58 -21.45 3.34
C SER A 73 8.91 -21.29 4.81
N ARG A 74 8.10 -21.90 5.67
CA ARG A 74 8.46 -22.13 7.06
C ARG A 74 9.76 -22.91 6.98
N ARG A 75 10.90 -22.21 6.91
CA ARG A 75 12.20 -22.83 7.05
C ARG A 75 12.22 -23.33 8.48
N SER A 76 12.15 -24.67 8.58
CA SER A 76 12.45 -25.47 9.76
C SER A 76 13.80 -25.10 10.33
#